data_AF-A0A5K0XT05-F1
#
_entry.id   AF-A0A5K0XT05-F1
#
_cell.length_a   1.000
_cell.length_b   1.000
_cell.length_c   1.000
_cell.angle_alpha   90.00
_cell.angle_beta   90.00
_cell.angle_gamma   90.00
#
_symmetry.space_group_name_H-M   'P 1'
#
loop_
_entity.id
_entity.type
_entity.pdbx_description
1 polymer ?
#
loop_
_entity_poly.entity_id
_entity_poly.type
_entity_poly.pdbx_seq_one_letter_code
_entity_poly.pdbx_strand_id
1 'polypeptide(L)' 'MDMSQLVCAGCRTLLMYPRGAASVRCSCCNTVNLARE' A
#
# COMPACT_ATOMS: atom_id res chain seq x y z
N MET A 1 -7.42 6.89 -14.03
CA MET A 1 -7.16 6.45 -12.64
C MET A 1 -5.75 6.87 -12.28
N ASP A 2 -5.58 7.59 -11.18
CA ASP A 2 -4.26 7.93 -10.70
C ASP A 2 -3.83 6.95 -9.58
N MET A 3 -2.61 6.40 -9.69
CA MET A 3 -2.04 5.42 -8.78
C MET A 3 -0.93 6.04 -7.94
N SER A 4 -0.93 5.73 -6.64
CA SER A 4 0.16 5.98 -5.72
C SER A 4 0.90 4.70 -5.39
N GLN A 5 2.08 4.86 -4.80
CA GLN A 5 2.91 3.76 -4.35
C GLN A 5 3.29 3.95 -2.88
N LEU A 6 3.39 2.85 -2.15
CA LEU A 6 3.94 2.83 -0.81
C LEU A 6 4.75 1.56 -0.60
N VAL A 7 5.65 1.58 0.38
CA VAL A 7 6.44 0.42 0.75
C VAL A 7 5.78 -0.28 1.94
N CYS A 8 5.58 -1.58 1.83
CA CYS A 8 5.03 -2.38 2.91
C CYS A 8 5.96 -2.38 4.14
N ALA A 9 5.44 -2.05 5.32
CA ALA A 9 6.21 -2.06 6.56
C ALA A 9 6.67 -3.47 6.99
N GLY A 10 5.96 -4.52 6.59
CA GLY A 10 6.28 -5.90 6.96
C GLY A 10 7.38 -6.53 6.09
N CYS A 11 7.18 -6.53 4.77
CA CYS A 11 8.08 -7.22 3.83
C CYS A 11 8.86 -6.28 2.90
N ARG A 12 8.70 -4.96 3.02
CA ARG A 12 9.31 -3.93 2.15
C ARG A 12 8.98 -4.05 0.66
N THR A 13 7.94 -4.81 0.31
CA THR A 13 7.40 -4.86 -1.06
C THR A 13 6.77 -3.52 -1.43
N LEU A 14 7.05 -3.03 -2.64
CA LEU A 14 6.35 -1.89 -3.22
C LEU A 14 4.92 -2.29 -3.57
N LEU A 15 3.95 -1.55 -3.04
CA LEU A 15 2.53 -1.75 -3.27
C LEU A 15 1.99 -0.57 -4.08
N MET A 16 1.33 -0.87 -5.19
CA MET A 16 0.60 0.11 -5.98
C MET A 16 -0.86 0.12 -5.56
N TYR A 17 -1.44 1.30 -5.43
CA TYR A 17 -2.82 1.46 -5.00
C TYR A 17 -3.43 2.74 -5.62
N PRO A 18 -4.76 2.81 -5.78
CA PRO A 18 -5.42 4.01 -6.28
C PRO A 18 -5.32 5.15 -5.26
N ARG A 19 -5.02 6.39 -5.72
CA ARG A 19 -5.07 7.57 -4.86
C ARG A 19 -6.44 7.70 -4.18
N GLY A 20 -6.47 8.06 -2.89
CA GLY A 20 -7.69 8.09 -2.07
C GLY A 20 -7.98 6.81 -1.28
N ALA A 21 -7.16 5.75 -1.42
CA ALA A 21 -7.28 4.60 -0.53
C ALA A 21 -6.73 4.96 0.87
N ALA A 22 -7.52 4.74 1.93
CA ALA A 22 -7.04 4.98 3.30
C ALA A 22 -6.00 3.95 3.77
N SER A 23 -6.06 2.72 3.24
CA SER A 23 -5.13 1.66 3.58
C SER A 23 -4.99 0.63 2.46
N VAL A 24 -3.85 -0.06 2.44
CA VAL A 24 -3.48 -1.04 1.43
C VAL A 24 -2.98 -2.30 2.14
N ARG A 25 -3.65 -3.42 1.90
CA ARG A 25 -3.19 -4.73 2.39
C ARG A 25 -2.13 -5.28 1.45
N CYS A 26 -0.97 -5.64 1.99
CA CYS A 26 0.08 -6.29 1.25
C CYS A 26 -0.36 -7.69 0.82
N SER A 27 -0.30 -8.02 -0.47
CA SER A 27 -0.61 -9.38 -0.94
C SER A 27 0.47 -10.41 -0.60
N CYS A 28 1.66 -9.96 -0.18
CA CYS A 28 2.80 -10.84 0.07
C CYS A 28 2.88 -11.31 1.54
N CYS A 29 2.59 -10.42 2.49
CA CYS A 29 2.68 -10.71 3.93
C CYS A 29 1.41 -10.33 4.72
N ASN A 30 0.33 -9.98 4.02
CA ASN A 30 -0.97 -9.60 4.60
C ASN A 30 -0.96 -8.40 5.57
N THR A 31 0.18 -7.70 5.69
CA THR A 31 0.32 -6.48 6.51
C THR A 31 -0.54 -5.36 5.92
N VAL A 32 -1.34 -4.70 6.76
CA VAL A 32 -2.13 -3.53 6.38
C VAL A 32 -1.26 -2.27 6.54
N ASN A 33 -1.05 -1.55 5.45
CA ASN A 33 -0.29 -0.32 5.41
C ASN A 33 -1.25 0.85 5.29
N LEU A 34 -1.05 1.90 6.10
CA LEU A 34 -1.82 3.12 5.97
C LEU A 34 -1.29 3.91 4.78
N ALA A 35 -2.17 4.17 3.82
CA ALA A 35 -1.88 5.07 2.72
C ALA A 35 -2.13 6.48 3.25
N ARG A 36 -1.06 7.09 3.78
CA ARG A 36 -1.07 8.50 4.14
C ARG A 36 -0.81 9.30 2.87
N GLU A 37 -1.87 9.84 2.30
CA GLU A 37 -1.79 10.95 1.35
C GLU A 37 -1.48 12.27 2.06
#